data_AF-A0A846XCX2-F1
#
_entry.id   AF-A0A846XCX2-F1
#
_cell.length_a   1.000
_cell.length_b   1.000
_cell.length_c   1.000
_cell.angle_alpha   90.00
_cell.angle_beta   90.00
_cell.angle_gamma   90.00
#
_symmetry.space_group_name_H-M   'P 1'
#
loop_
_entity.id
_entity.type
_entity.pdbx_description
1 polymer ?
#
loop_
_entity_poly.entity_id
_entity_poly.type
_entity_poly.pdbx_seq_one_letter_code
_entity_poly.pdbx_strand_id
1 'polypeptide(L)'
;MEASFVDNDDQIGFALDFDDKTRAWLDWVAPEHMDTRIRTFLAVAVPDLPADAEWWQQPHSTQIMKAAIPLFGDWAGFTAPENHDLADGYIRLQGECYVRRAGYRWMNVPEWGPPLYTEIGPTVRLGNDHVSDVAMMIMAQRLFRDDDGPEMIEYNITEAVRRARRTRSAT
;
A
#
# COMPACT_ATOMS: atom_id res chain seq x y z
N MET A 1 12.01 -62.65 6.37
CA MET A 1 10.66 -62.56 6.97
C MET A 1 10.68 -61.28 7.79
N GLU A 2 10.38 -60.17 7.12
CA GLU A 2 9.07 -59.48 7.06
C GLU A 2 9.04 -58.38 8.13
N ALA A 3 9.20 -57.10 7.73
CA ALA A 3 8.17 -56.16 7.24
C ALA A 3 7.63 -55.31 8.43
N SER A 4 8.10 -54.06 8.59
CA SER A 4 7.42 -52.78 8.28
C SER A 4 6.30 -52.42 9.29
N PHE A 5 6.16 -51.21 9.82
CA PHE A 5 5.71 -49.94 9.20
C PHE A 5 5.87 -48.82 10.26
N VAL A 6 6.54 -47.70 9.95
CA VAL A 6 6.05 -46.41 9.42
C VAL A 6 5.85 -45.33 10.48
N ASP A 7 6.62 -44.27 10.22
CA ASP A 7 6.52 -42.86 10.54
C ASP A 7 5.16 -42.32 10.99
N ASN A 8 5.18 -41.36 11.92
CA ASN A 8 4.12 -40.36 12.00
C ASN A 8 4.69 -39.03 12.52
N ASP A 9 5.61 -38.45 11.74
CA ASP A 9 5.72 -36.99 11.62
C ASP A 9 4.41 -36.43 11.04
N ASP A 10 3.35 -36.42 11.86
CA ASP A 10 2.22 -35.51 11.67
C ASP A 10 2.70 -34.10 12.05
N GLN A 11 3.56 -33.52 11.22
CA GLN A 11 3.54 -32.07 11.04
C GLN A 11 2.13 -31.74 10.58
N ILE A 12 1.31 -31.27 11.52
CA ILE A 12 0.01 -30.71 11.23
C ILE A 12 0.24 -29.44 10.42
N GLY A 13 0.43 -29.60 9.12
CA GLY A 13 0.23 -28.57 8.13
C GLY A 13 -1.26 -28.24 8.15
N PHE A 14 -1.66 -27.38 9.08
CA PHE A 14 -2.94 -26.69 8.98
C PHE A 14 -2.91 -25.91 7.67
N ALA A 15 -3.44 -26.52 6.60
CA ALA A 15 -3.89 -25.77 5.45
C ALA A 15 -4.98 -24.83 5.97
N LEU A 16 -4.58 -23.64 6.39
CA LEU A 16 -5.48 -22.56 6.74
C LEU A 16 -6.25 -22.23 5.45
N ASP A 17 -7.47 -22.77 5.34
CA ASP A 17 -8.37 -22.43 4.26
C ASP A 17 -8.87 -21.00 4.52
N PHE A 18 -8.14 -20.04 3.97
CA PHE A 18 -8.53 -18.65 3.99
C PHE A 18 -9.66 -18.45 2.98
N ASP A 19 -10.72 -17.77 3.40
CA ASP A 19 -11.75 -17.30 2.47
C ASP A 19 -11.11 -16.46 1.34
N ASP A 20 -11.82 -16.36 0.21
CA ASP A 20 -11.27 -15.75 -1.00
C ASP A 20 -10.83 -14.28 -0.79
N LYS A 21 -11.50 -13.55 0.12
CA LYS A 21 -11.14 -12.16 0.47
C LYS A 21 -9.85 -12.08 1.28
N THR A 22 -9.67 -12.99 2.23
CA THR A 22 -8.45 -13.09 3.02
C THR A 22 -7.28 -13.53 2.14
N ARG A 23 -7.50 -14.47 1.22
CA ARG A 23 -6.50 -14.87 0.23
C ARG A 23 -6.11 -13.71 -0.69
N ALA A 24 -7.09 -12.97 -1.22
CA ALA A 24 -6.85 -11.79 -2.05
C ALA A 24 -6.05 -10.71 -1.31
N TRP A 25 -6.35 -10.48 -0.03
CA TRP A 25 -5.60 -9.53 0.79
C TRP A 25 -4.16 -9.99 1.06
N LEU A 26 -3.96 -11.24 1.46
CA LEU A 26 -2.64 -11.79 1.75
C LEU A 26 -1.75 -11.80 0.49
N ASP A 27 -2.33 -12.13 -0.66
CA ASP A 27 -1.66 -12.05 -1.95
C ASP A 27 -1.32 -10.59 -2.33
N TRP A 28 -2.25 -9.66 -2.13
CA TRP A 28 -2.05 -8.25 -2.46
C TRP A 28 -0.93 -7.61 -1.64
N VAL A 29 -0.84 -7.93 -0.34
CA VAL A 29 0.15 -7.39 0.61
C VAL A 29 1.45 -8.19 0.68
N ALA A 30 1.58 -9.27 -0.11
CA ALA A 30 2.81 -10.06 -0.18
C ALA A 30 4.01 -9.16 -0.54
N PRO A 31 5.13 -9.21 0.22
CA PRO A 31 6.26 -8.29 0.02
C PRO A 31 6.77 -8.25 -1.43
N GLU A 32 6.81 -9.42 -2.08
CA GLU A 32 7.26 -9.56 -3.47
C GLU A 32 6.33 -8.83 -4.45
N HIS A 33 5.02 -8.88 -4.20
CA HIS A 33 4.02 -8.16 -4.99
C HIS A 33 4.06 -6.66 -4.71
N MET A 34 4.24 -6.27 -3.45
CA MET A 34 4.39 -4.87 -3.04
C MET A 34 5.56 -4.22 -3.78
N ASP A 35 6.75 -4.82 -3.69
CA ASP A 35 7.95 -4.29 -4.33
C ASP A 35 7.84 -4.31 -5.86
N THR A 36 7.35 -5.39 -6.46
CA THR A 36 7.23 -5.50 -7.92
C THR A 36 6.31 -4.43 -8.48
N ARG A 37 5.11 -4.26 -7.91
CA ARG A 37 4.11 -3.29 -8.39
C ARG A 37 4.57 -1.85 -8.22
N ILE A 38 5.24 -1.53 -7.11
CA ILE A 38 5.83 -0.20 -6.91
C ILE A 38 6.92 0.06 -7.94
N ARG A 39 7.82 -0.90 -8.19
CA ARG A 39 8.90 -0.75 -9.18
C ARG A 39 8.35 -0.57 -10.59
N THR A 40 7.31 -1.30 -10.99
CA THR A 40 6.63 -1.11 -12.27
C THR A 40 6.05 0.30 -12.40
N PHE A 41 5.37 0.80 -11.37
CA PHE A 41 4.86 2.17 -11.35
C PHE A 41 5.98 3.21 -11.46
N LEU A 42 7.05 3.06 -10.67
CA LEU A 42 8.20 3.98 -10.70
C LEU A 42 8.88 4.02 -12.07
N ALA A 43 9.03 2.87 -12.75
CA ALA A 43 9.62 2.80 -14.07
C ALA A 43 8.83 3.58 -15.13
N VAL A 44 7.52 3.74 -14.93
CA VAL A 44 6.65 4.56 -15.81
C VAL A 44 6.67 6.03 -15.38
N ALA A 45 6.51 6.29 -14.08
CA ALA A 45 6.33 7.64 -13.57
C ALA A 45 7.62 8.47 -13.57
N VAL A 46 8.75 7.83 -13.23
CA VAL A 46 10.04 8.48 -13.04
C VAL A 46 11.17 7.56 -13.53
N PRO A 47 11.27 7.29 -14.85
CA PRO A 47 12.23 6.33 -15.41
C PRO A 47 13.70 6.67 -15.08
N ASP A 48 13.99 7.95 -14.86
CA ASP A 48 15.34 8.44 -14.52
C ASP A 48 15.65 8.37 -13.01
N LEU A 49 14.73 7.86 -12.18
CA LEU A 49 14.96 7.72 -10.75
C LEU A 49 16.04 6.65 -10.49
N PRO A 50 17.13 6.98 -9.76
CA PRO A 50 18.15 6.01 -9.42
C PRO A 50 17.58 4.78 -8.69
N ALA A 51 18.12 3.60 -8.98
CA ALA A 51 17.61 2.35 -8.42
C ALA A 51 17.72 2.28 -6.88
N ASP A 52 18.72 2.96 -6.33
CA ASP A 52 19.04 3.11 -4.90
C ASP A 52 18.38 4.34 -4.24
N ALA A 53 17.62 5.12 -4.99
CA ALA A 53 16.91 6.27 -4.43
C ALA A 53 15.89 5.83 -3.37
N GLU A 54 15.89 6.52 -2.25
CA GLU A 54 14.83 6.40 -1.23
C GLU A 54 13.56 7.11 -1.74
N TRP A 55 12.85 6.45 -2.65
CA TRP A 55 11.65 6.98 -3.30
C TRP A 55 10.52 7.35 -2.32
N TRP A 56 10.52 6.74 -1.13
CA TRP A 56 9.53 7.02 -0.09
C TRP A 56 9.80 8.32 0.68
N GLN A 57 11.00 8.90 0.56
CA GLN A 57 11.39 10.14 1.24
C GLN A 57 11.25 11.37 0.34
N GLN A 58 11.09 12.54 0.97
CA GLN A 58 11.24 13.81 0.26
C GLN A 58 12.71 14.01 -0.17
N PRO A 59 12.97 14.64 -1.33
CA PRO A 59 11.98 15.21 -2.25
C PRO A 59 11.34 14.22 -3.23
N HIS A 60 11.86 12.99 -3.33
CA HIS A 60 11.44 12.01 -4.33
C HIS A 60 9.95 11.65 -4.23
N SER A 61 9.43 11.39 -3.03
CA SER A 61 8.00 11.05 -2.82
C SER A 61 7.08 12.09 -3.45
N THR A 62 7.37 13.38 -3.22
CA THR A 62 6.59 14.50 -3.76
C THR A 62 6.76 14.60 -5.28
N GLN A 63 7.96 14.40 -5.82
CA GLN A 63 8.21 14.41 -7.27
C GLN A 63 7.47 13.29 -7.98
N ILE A 64 7.46 12.09 -7.40
CA ILE A 64 6.74 10.93 -7.92
C ILE A 64 5.23 11.19 -7.92
N MET A 65 4.69 11.75 -6.83
CA MET A 65 3.27 12.13 -6.77
C MET A 65 2.92 13.19 -7.84
N LYS A 66 3.79 14.17 -8.09
CA LYS A 66 3.62 15.14 -9.18
C LYS A 66 3.64 14.47 -10.55
N ALA A 67 4.54 13.52 -10.76
CA ALA A 67 4.65 12.77 -12.01
C ALA A 67 3.44 11.85 -12.24
N ALA A 68 2.76 11.40 -11.19
CA ALA A 68 1.54 10.59 -11.30
C ALA A 68 0.37 11.36 -11.94
N ILE A 69 0.24 12.67 -11.68
CA ILE A 69 -0.86 13.49 -12.19
C ILE A 69 -1.02 13.39 -13.71
N PRO A 70 0.01 13.70 -14.54
CA PRO A 70 -0.13 13.62 -15.99
C PRO A 70 -0.28 12.18 -16.53
N LEU A 71 0.08 11.13 -15.77
CA LEU A 71 -0.15 9.74 -16.20
C LEU A 71 -1.63 9.37 -16.21
N PHE A 72 -2.36 9.85 -15.20
CA PHE A 72 -3.78 9.55 -15.04
C PHE A 72 -4.70 10.65 -15.57
N GLY A 73 -4.21 11.89 -15.66
CA GLY A 73 -4.97 13.08 -16.03
C GLY A 73 -5.89 13.57 -14.91
N ASP A 74 -6.84 12.74 -14.50
CA ASP A 74 -7.81 13.03 -13.44
C ASP A 74 -8.21 11.77 -12.66
N TRP A 75 -9.18 11.92 -11.74
CA TRP A 75 -9.71 10.81 -10.96
C TRP A 75 -10.40 9.73 -11.81
N ALA A 76 -11.04 10.12 -12.92
CA ALA A 76 -11.70 9.16 -13.80
C ALA A 76 -10.64 8.31 -14.52
N GLY A 77 -9.56 8.92 -15.00
CA GLY A 77 -8.41 8.22 -15.56
C GLY A 77 -7.70 7.35 -14.53
N PHE A 78 -7.55 7.79 -13.28
CA PHE A 78 -6.96 6.97 -12.21
C PHE A 78 -7.75 5.69 -11.94
N THR A 79 -9.08 5.74 -12.06
CA THR A 79 -9.98 4.62 -11.77
C THR A 79 -10.42 3.85 -13.03
N ALA A 80 -9.92 4.24 -14.20
CA ALA A 80 -10.23 3.58 -15.46
C ALA A 80 -9.64 2.15 -15.49
N PRO A 81 -10.37 1.15 -16.04
CA PRO A 81 -9.89 -0.24 -16.08
C PRO A 81 -8.52 -0.41 -16.74
N GLU A 82 -8.22 0.35 -17.79
CA GLU A 82 -6.94 0.33 -18.50
C GLU A 82 -5.75 0.81 -17.66
N ASN A 83 -6.01 1.57 -16.60
CA ASN A 83 -5.00 2.11 -15.68
C ASN A 83 -4.92 1.34 -14.37
N HIS A 84 -5.68 0.25 -14.21
CA HIS A 84 -5.82 -0.48 -12.94
C HIS A 84 -4.46 -0.88 -12.36
N ASP A 85 -3.60 -1.55 -13.14
CA ASP A 85 -2.27 -1.98 -12.69
C ASP A 85 -1.36 -0.81 -12.28
N LEU A 86 -1.48 0.33 -12.99
CA LEU A 86 -0.67 1.51 -12.71
C LEU A 86 -1.15 2.24 -11.44
N ALA A 87 -2.47 2.35 -11.28
CA ALA A 87 -3.10 2.91 -10.09
C ALA A 87 -2.84 2.03 -8.85
N ASP A 88 -2.87 0.71 -9.02
CA ASP A 88 -2.55 -0.29 -8.00
C ASP A 88 -1.10 -0.16 -7.49
N GLY A 89 -0.14 0.09 -8.40
CA GLY A 89 1.24 0.44 -8.03
C GLY A 89 1.35 1.78 -7.28
N TYR A 90 0.59 2.80 -7.68
CA TYR A 90 0.54 4.08 -6.96
C TYR A 90 -0.03 3.94 -5.55
N ILE A 91 -1.12 3.18 -5.37
CA ILE A 91 -1.74 2.91 -4.06
C ILE A 91 -0.73 2.29 -3.09
N ARG A 92 0.03 1.30 -3.55
CA ARG A 92 1.10 0.69 -2.76
C ARG A 92 2.19 1.66 -2.40
N LEU A 93 2.68 2.43 -3.38
CA LEU A 93 3.71 3.45 -3.16
C LEU A 93 3.26 4.45 -2.08
N GLN A 94 2.03 4.94 -2.17
CA GLN A 94 1.50 5.90 -1.22
C GLN A 94 1.43 5.33 0.20
N GLY A 95 0.92 4.12 0.38
CA GLY A 95 0.83 3.51 1.71
C GLY A 95 2.19 3.10 2.27
N GLU A 96 3.11 2.63 1.43
CA GLU A 96 4.48 2.34 1.86
C GLU A 96 5.22 3.58 2.36
N CYS A 97 4.89 4.79 1.86
CA CYS A 97 5.41 6.02 2.46
C CYS A 97 5.01 6.15 3.94
N TYR A 98 3.77 5.80 4.31
CA TYR A 98 3.33 5.77 5.71
C TYR A 98 4.01 4.64 6.51
N VAL A 99 4.06 3.44 5.95
CA VAL A 99 4.68 2.27 6.59
C VAL A 99 6.15 2.55 6.91
N ARG A 100 6.93 2.98 5.92
CA ARG A 100 8.37 3.19 6.06
C ARG A 100 8.73 4.41 6.89
N ARG A 101 7.96 5.51 6.79
CA ARG A 101 8.30 6.77 7.49
C ARG A 101 7.70 6.85 8.89
N ALA A 102 6.50 6.32 9.09
CA ALA A 102 5.74 6.47 10.32
C ALA A 102 5.54 5.15 11.08
N GLY A 103 5.97 4.00 10.55
CA GLY A 103 5.82 2.69 11.20
C GLY A 103 4.38 2.20 11.24
N TYR A 104 3.56 2.67 10.31
CA TYR A 104 2.20 2.17 10.10
C TYR A 104 2.25 0.74 9.55
N ARG A 105 1.11 0.04 9.60
CA ARG A 105 0.95 -1.30 9.03
C ARG A 105 -0.25 -1.34 8.10
N TRP A 106 -0.13 -2.15 7.05
CA TRP A 106 -1.24 -2.46 6.16
C TRP A 106 -2.35 -3.21 6.87
N MET A 107 -3.58 -2.79 6.63
CA MET A 107 -4.83 -3.34 7.13
C MET A 107 -5.81 -3.47 5.97
N ASN A 108 -6.68 -4.48 6.03
CA ASN A 108 -7.78 -4.64 5.09
C ASN A 108 -9.06 -4.02 5.68
N VAL A 109 -9.60 -2.98 5.03
CA VAL A 109 -10.90 -2.38 5.36
C VAL A 109 -11.73 -2.32 4.07
N PRO A 110 -12.38 -3.44 3.65
CA PRO A 110 -12.98 -3.59 2.34
C PRO A 110 -13.94 -2.47 1.92
N GLU A 111 -14.62 -1.83 2.86
CA GLU A 111 -15.55 -0.72 2.60
C GLU A 111 -14.86 0.51 1.98
N TRP A 112 -13.53 0.60 2.08
CA TRP A 112 -12.72 1.70 1.55
C TRP A 112 -11.91 1.33 0.29
N GLY A 113 -12.16 0.15 -0.27
CA GLY A 113 -11.54 -0.32 -1.51
C GLY A 113 -12.08 0.24 -2.82
N PRO A 114 -13.42 0.42 -2.96
CA PRO A 114 -13.98 0.91 -4.21
C PRO A 114 -13.50 2.32 -4.60
N PRO A 115 -13.45 2.64 -5.91
CA PRO A 115 -13.85 1.79 -7.03
C PRO A 115 -12.77 0.82 -7.53
N LEU A 116 -11.51 0.98 -7.13
CA LEU A 116 -10.39 0.22 -7.70
C LEU A 116 -10.35 -1.25 -7.22
N TYR A 117 -10.84 -1.49 -6.00
CA TYR A 117 -10.86 -2.80 -5.37
C TYR A 117 -12.28 -3.17 -4.94
N THR A 118 -12.72 -4.39 -5.27
CA THR A 118 -14.04 -4.91 -4.86
C THR A 118 -13.98 -5.78 -3.61
N GLU A 119 -12.86 -6.48 -3.39
CA GLU A 119 -12.72 -7.48 -2.32
C GLU A 119 -11.88 -7.01 -1.12
N ILE A 120 -11.04 -6.00 -1.32
CA ILE A 120 -10.10 -5.49 -0.32
C ILE A 120 -10.19 -3.97 -0.24
N GLY A 121 -9.73 -3.39 0.87
CA GLY A 121 -9.59 -1.94 1.00
C GLY A 121 -8.26 -1.57 1.64
N PRO A 122 -7.23 -1.29 0.82
CA PRO A 122 -5.89 -0.97 1.31
C PRO A 122 -5.90 0.25 2.23
N THR A 123 -5.59 -0.01 3.49
CA THR A 123 -5.59 0.97 4.56
C THR A 123 -4.31 0.83 5.37
N VAL A 124 -3.77 1.93 5.87
CA VAL A 124 -2.65 1.89 6.81
C VAL A 124 -3.08 2.39 8.18
N ARG A 125 -2.61 1.73 9.24
CA ARG A 125 -2.93 2.03 10.64
C ARG A 125 -1.67 2.10 11.51
N LEU A 126 -1.66 3.02 12.48
CA LEU A 126 -0.65 3.07 13.53
C LEU A 126 -1.04 2.15 14.69
N GLY A 127 -0.38 1.01 14.82
CA GLY A 127 -0.69 0.02 15.86
C GLY A 127 -2.15 -0.43 15.77
N ASN A 128 -2.88 -0.35 16.89
CA ASN A 128 -4.31 -0.69 16.96
C ASN A 128 -5.23 0.55 17.03
N ASP A 129 -4.71 1.74 16.68
CA ASP A 129 -5.46 3.01 16.75
C ASP A 129 -6.32 3.23 15.49
N HIS A 130 -7.61 2.89 15.56
CA HIS A 130 -8.55 3.11 14.45
C HIS A 130 -8.70 4.58 14.04
N VAL A 131 -8.41 5.55 14.93
CA VAL A 131 -8.45 6.98 14.59
C VAL A 131 -7.29 7.36 13.67
N SER A 132 -6.25 6.53 13.62
CA SER A 132 -5.11 6.72 12.72
C SER A 132 -5.31 6.12 11.33
N ASP A 133 -6.46 5.51 11.06
CA ASP A 133 -6.73 4.87 9.78
C ASP A 133 -6.62 5.84 8.61
N VAL A 134 -5.84 5.43 7.60
CA VAL A 134 -5.70 6.15 6.35
C VAL A 134 -6.06 5.21 5.21
N ALA A 135 -7.23 5.44 4.60
CA ALA A 135 -7.66 4.73 3.41
C ALA A 135 -6.88 5.22 2.18
N MET A 136 -6.18 4.33 1.47
CA MET A 136 -5.36 4.74 0.33
C MET A 136 -6.18 5.25 -0.84
N MET A 137 -7.40 4.74 -1.05
CA MET A 137 -8.28 5.27 -2.10
C MET A 137 -8.70 6.71 -1.85
N ILE A 138 -9.00 7.06 -0.59
CA ILE A 138 -9.33 8.43 -0.20
C ILE A 138 -8.10 9.34 -0.38
N MET A 139 -6.92 8.86 0.01
CA MET A 139 -5.68 9.61 -0.16
C MET A 139 -5.27 9.78 -1.63
N ALA A 140 -5.51 8.79 -2.49
CA ALA A 140 -5.30 8.90 -3.93
C ALA A 140 -6.26 9.92 -4.56
N GLN A 141 -7.52 9.98 -4.12
CA GLN A 141 -8.46 10.97 -4.63
C GLN A 141 -8.00 12.41 -4.38
N ARG A 142 -7.31 12.66 -3.24
CA ARG A 142 -6.73 13.98 -2.93
C ARG A 142 -5.68 14.44 -3.93
N LEU A 143 -5.06 13.52 -4.68
CA LEU A 143 -4.08 13.89 -5.71
C LEU A 143 -4.69 14.79 -6.79
N PHE A 144 -6.00 14.65 -7.04
CA PHE A 144 -6.71 15.28 -8.16
C PHE A 144 -7.72 16.36 -7.73
N ARG A 145 -7.70 16.82 -6.47
CA ARG A 145 -8.57 17.91 -6.03
C ARG A 145 -7.84 19.25 -6.16
N ASP A 146 -8.59 20.28 -6.56
CA ASP A 146 -8.06 21.63 -6.83
C ASP A 146 -7.44 22.30 -5.58
N ASP A 147 -7.87 21.92 -4.38
CA ASP A 147 -7.40 22.45 -3.10
C ASP A 147 -6.39 21.55 -2.37
N ASP A 148 -6.13 20.34 -2.89
CA ASP A 148 -5.17 19.37 -2.34
C ASP A 148 -3.97 19.19 -3.31
N GLY A 149 -3.63 17.95 -3.65
CA GLY A 149 -2.46 17.60 -4.46
C GLY A 149 -1.29 17.00 -3.68
N PRO A 150 -0.13 16.84 -4.35
CA PRO A 150 1.05 16.16 -3.81
C PRO A 150 1.53 16.72 -2.46
N GLU A 151 1.53 18.05 -2.31
CA GLU A 151 1.94 18.74 -1.09
C GLU A 151 1.03 18.39 0.09
N MET A 152 -0.28 18.27 -0.15
CA MET A 152 -1.23 17.92 0.89
C MET A 152 -1.05 16.47 1.33
N ILE A 153 -0.85 15.54 0.39
CA ILE A 153 -0.57 14.13 0.70
C ILE A 153 0.72 14.03 1.52
N GLU A 154 1.75 14.74 1.11
CA GLU A 154 3.05 14.78 1.78
C GLU A 154 2.98 15.35 3.20
N TYR A 155 2.17 16.40 3.41
CA TYR A 155 1.88 16.91 4.73
C TYR A 155 1.17 15.86 5.60
N ASN A 156 0.20 15.12 5.06
CA ASN A 156 -0.48 14.05 5.81
C ASN A 156 0.49 12.94 6.25
N ILE A 157 1.43 12.56 5.38
CA ILE A 157 2.49 11.60 5.74
C ILE A 157 3.37 12.19 6.86
N THR A 158 3.74 13.46 6.76
CA THR A 158 4.54 14.15 7.78
C THR A 158 3.82 14.24 9.13
N GLU A 159 2.52 14.52 9.15
CA GLU A 159 1.70 14.49 10.36
C GLU A 159 1.60 13.08 10.95
N ALA A 160 1.50 12.04 10.13
CA ALA A 160 1.53 10.65 10.59
C ALA A 160 2.87 10.32 11.29
N VAL A 161 4.00 10.79 10.76
CA VAL A 161 5.31 10.65 11.43
C VAL A 161 5.32 11.36 12.79
N ARG A 162 4.76 12.58 12.87
CA ARG A 162 4.65 13.34 14.13
C ARG A 162 3.75 12.63 15.13
N ARG A 163 2.63 12.05 14.70
CA ARG A 163 1.73 11.24 15.54
C ARG A 163 2.47 10.02 16.09
N ALA A 164 3.12 9.23 15.24
CA ALA A 164 3.87 8.04 15.63
C ALA A 164 4.99 8.34 16.63
N ARG A 165 5.68 9.48 16.49
CA ARG A 165 6.68 9.93 17.47
C ARG A 165 6.04 10.24 18.83
N ARG A 166 4.92 10.96 18.86
CA ARG A 166 4.19 11.28 20.11
C ARG A 166 3.72 10.04 20.84
N THR A 167 3.16 9.06 20.13
CA THR A 167 2.69 7.80 20.73
C THR A 167 3.83 7.00 21.36
N ARG A 168 5.01 6.95 20.72
CA ARG A 168 6.19 6.27 21.27
C ARG A 168 6.76 6.95 22.52
N SER A 169 6.67 8.27 22.61
CA SER A 169 7.14 9.00 23.81
C SER A 169 6.18 8.92 24.99
N ALA A 170 4.94 8.45 24.79
CA ALA A 170 3.93 8.32 25.83
C ALA A 170 3.84 6.91 26.43
N THR A 171 4.63 5.95 25.90
CA THR A 171 4.73 4.56 26.38
C THR A 171 6.05 4.38 27.10
#